data_AF-A0A5K0ZYR3-F1
#
_entry.id   AF-A0A5K0ZYR3-F1
#
_cell.length_a   1.000
_cell.length_b   1.000
_cell.length_c   1.000
_cell.angle_alpha   90.00
_cell.angle_beta   90.00
_cell.angle_gamma   90.00
#
_symmetry.space_group_name_H-M   'P 1'
#
loop_
_entity.id
_entity.type
_entity.pdbx_description
1 polymer ?
#
loop_
_entity_poly.entity_id
_entity_poly.type
_entity_poly.pdbx_seq_one_letter_code
_entity_poly.pdbx_strand_id
1 'polypeptide(L)' 'MTDSRMGEWIIDSGATHHMTGDPKVFHGYKLSSGKERVSLADGSSISVAGKGSLGHLPFGLLRQLFPDLCS' A
#
# COMPACT_ATOMS: atom_id res chain seq x y z
N MET A 1 17.92 1.41 -16.81
CA MET A 1 16.67 2.07 -17.25
C MET A 1 15.61 1.67 -16.25
N THR A 2 15.20 2.62 -15.42
CA THR A 2 14.36 2.41 -14.24
C THR A 2 12.93 2.12 -14.68
N ASP A 3 12.51 0.89 -14.46
CA ASP A 3 11.16 0.43 -14.73
C ASP A 3 10.23 0.91 -13.61
N SER A 4 9.61 2.07 -13.83
CA SER A 4 8.55 2.62 -12.98
C SER A 4 7.21 1.93 -13.27
N ARG A 5 7.19 0.60 -13.37
CA ARG A 5 5.92 -0.13 -13.27
C ARG A 5 5.55 -0.07 -11.79
N MET A 6 4.56 0.75 -11.44
CA MET A 6 3.79 0.46 -10.23
C MET A 6 3.39 -1.01 -10.35
N GLY A 7 4.01 -1.87 -9.53
CA GLY A 7 3.79 -3.31 -9.61
C GLY A 7 2.30 -3.61 -9.56
N GLU A 8 1.87 -4.70 -10.21
CA GLU A 8 0.46 -5.11 -10.21
C GLU A 8 -0.08 -5.10 -8.77
N TRP A 9 -1.15 -4.33 -8.56
CA TRP A 9 -1.80 -4.27 -7.26
C TRP A 9 -2.55 -5.58 -7.02
N ILE A 10 -2.32 -6.18 -5.86
CA ILE A 10 -3.06 -7.35 -5.41
C ILE A 10 -4.23 -6.85 -4.57
N ILE A 11 -5.45 -7.17 -5.00
CA ILE A 11 -6.67 -6.81 -4.28
C ILE A 11 -6.92 -7.86 -3.20
N ASP A 12 -6.93 -7.42 -1.94
CA ASP A 12 -7.23 -8.25 -0.78
C ASP A 12 -8.32 -7.58 0.06
N SER A 13 -9.57 -8.00 -0.11
CA SER A 13 -10.71 -7.45 0.65
C SER A 13 -10.65 -7.78 2.15
N GLY A 14 -9.78 -8.71 2.56
CA GLY A 14 -9.52 -9.01 3.97
C GLY A 14 -8.48 -8.09 4.62
N ALA A 15 -7.76 -7.28 3.84
CA ALA A 15 -6.69 -6.44 4.35
C ALA A 15 -7.25 -5.17 5.04
N THR A 16 -6.90 -4.99 6.32
CA THR A 16 -7.22 -3.74 7.04
C THR A 16 -6.35 -2.57 6.57
N HIS A 17 -5.14 -2.87 6.06
CA HIS A 17 -4.18 -1.89 5.57
C HIS A 17 -3.57 -2.39 4.26
N HIS A 18 -3.51 -1.52 3.24
CA HIS A 18 -2.89 -1.82 1.96
C HIS A 18 -1.46 -1.30 1.91
N MET A 19 -0.57 -2.05 1.25
CA MET A 19 0.86 -1.74 1.14
C MET A 19 1.23 -1.41 -0.30
N THR A 20 2.29 -0.62 -0.48
CA THR A 20 2.88 -0.30 -1.77
C THR A 20 4.39 -0.14 -1.64
N GLY A 21 5.10 -0.44 -2.74
CA GLY A 21 6.55 -0.25 -2.81
C GLY A 21 6.98 1.20 -3.07
N ASP A 22 6.07 2.09 -3.48
CA ASP A 22 6.39 3.48 -3.78
C ASP A 22 5.99 4.41 -2.62
N PRO A 23 6.92 4.91 -1.80
CA PRO A 23 6.58 5.81 -0.70
C PRO A 23 6.08 7.19 -1.16
N LYS A 24 6.29 7.57 -2.43
CA LYS A 24 5.91 8.89 -2.96
C LYS A 24 4.39 9.07 -3.12
N VAL A 25 3.65 7.97 -3.16
CA VAL A 25 2.19 8.02 -3.29
C VAL A 25 1.50 8.43 -1.98
N PHE A 26 2.23 8.37 -0.86
CA PHE A 26 1.71 8.75 0.45
C PHE A 26 1.82 10.26 0.70
N HIS A 27 0.72 10.83 1.16
CA HIS A 27 0.68 12.11 1.84
C HIS A 27 1.02 11.95 3.33
N GLY A 28 1.92 12.79 3.84
CA GLY A 28 2.33 12.74 5.25
C GLY A 28 3.07 11.45 5.61
N TYR A 29 3.82 10.86 4.67
CA TYR A 29 4.63 9.66 4.91
C TYR A 29 5.60 9.88 6.08
N LYS A 30 5.52 8.99 7.09
CA LYS A 30 6.41 8.96 8.24
C LYS A 30 7.11 7.61 8.28
N LEU A 31 8.43 7.64 8.42
CA LEU A 31 9.22 6.44 8.67
C LEU A 31 8.74 5.78 9.96
N SER A 32 8.58 4.46 9.93
CA SER A 32 8.25 3.71 11.14
C SER A 32 9.52 3.47 11.96
N SER A 33 9.36 3.28 13.27
CA SER A 33 10.45 2.90 14.18
C SER A 33 10.98 1.48 13.92
N GLY A 34 10.43 0.74 12.94
CA GLY A 34 10.80 -0.65 12.63
C GLY A 34 10.19 -1.70 13.56
N LYS A 35 9.46 -1.25 14.60
CA LYS A 35 8.74 -2.10 15.56
C LYS A 35 7.49 -2.74 14.97
N GLU A 36 6.82 -2.01 14.07
CA GLU A 36 5.67 -2.52 13.33
C GLU A 36 6.15 -3.54 12.30
N ARG A 37 5.45 -4.67 12.23
CA ARG A 37 5.77 -5.77 11.31
C ARG A 37 4.52 -6.24 10.59
N VAL A 38 4.71 -6.79 9.40
CA VAL A 38 3.67 -7.43 8.60
C VAL A 38 4.02 -8.90 8.45
N SER A 39 3.09 -9.77 8.82
CA SER A 39 3.22 -11.22 8.63
C SER A 39 3.01 -11.58 7.17
N LEU A 40 3.87 -12.44 6.65
CA LEU A 40 3.76 -12.99 5.31
C LEU A 40 3.14 -14.39 5.37
N ALA A 41 2.59 -14.84 4.23
CA ALA A 41 1.91 -16.14 4.13
C ALA A 41 2.86 -17.34 4.35
N ASP A 42 4.17 -17.14 4.16
CA ASP A 42 5.21 -18.15 4.46
C ASP A 42 5.53 -18.25 5.97
N GLY A 43 4.81 -17.51 6.82
CA GLY A 43 5.02 -17.45 8.27
C GLY A 43 6.16 -16.52 8.70
N SER A 44 6.89 -15.92 7.76
CA SER A 44 7.89 -14.89 8.05
C SER A 44 7.23 -13.54 8.33
N SER A 45 8.04 -12.54 8.71
CA SER A 45 7.53 -11.17 8.90
C SER A 45 8.55 -10.12 8.45
N ILE A 46 8.05 -9.04 7.86
CA ILE A 46 8.85 -7.91 7.42
C ILE A 46 8.56 -6.67 8.26
N SER A 47 9.55 -5.81 8.47
CA SER A 47 9.33 -4.53 9.16
C SER A 47 8.63 -3.53 8.23
N VAL A 48 7.71 -2.76 8.79
CA VAL A 48 7.09 -1.63 8.09
C VAL A 48 8.13 -0.54 7.89
N ALA A 49 8.32 -0.09 6.65
CA ALA A 49 9.25 1.01 6.35
C ALA A 49 8.69 2.38 6.77
N GLY A 50 7.37 2.56 6.62
CA GLY A 50 6.68 3.77 7.02
C GLY A 50 5.19 3.73 6.69
N LYS A 51 4.47 4.74 7.18
CA LYS A 51 3.02 4.88 7.02
C LYS A 51 2.69 6.29 6.57
N GLY A 52 1.70 6.41 5.71
CA GLY A 52 1.07 7.67 5.36
C GLY A 52 -0.36 7.45 4.91
N SER A 53 -1.05 8.54 4.62
CA SER A 53 -2.38 8.48 4.02
C SER A 53 -2.24 8.65 2.53
N LEU A 54 -3.11 8.02 1.73
CA LEU A 54 -3.30 8.50 0.37
C LEU A 54 -4.07 9.82 0.47
N GLY A 55 -3.71 10.83 -0.34
CA GLY A 55 -4.47 12.09 -0.40
C GLY A 55 -5.91 11.85 -0.89
N HIS A 56 -6.70 12.91 -1.05
CA HIS A 56 -8.00 12.82 -1.75
C HIS A 56 -7.77 12.22 -3.14
N LEU A 57 -7.95 10.91 -3.25
CA LEU A 57 -7.84 10.23 -4.53
C LEU A 57 -9.08 10.63 -5.32
N PRO A 58 -8.94 11.22 -6.53
CA PRO A 58 -10.08 11.28 -7.42
C PRO A 58 -10.58 9.84 -7.57
N PHE A 59 -11.90 9.66 -7.51
CA PHE A 59 -12.55 8.34 -7.49
C PHE A 59 -12.01 7.36 -8.55
N GLY A 60 -11.50 7.87 -9.67
CA GLY A 60 -10.78 7.09 -10.69
C GLY A 60 -9.50 6.38 -10.21
N LEU A 61 -8.70 6.97 -9.31
CA LEU A 61 -7.52 6.31 -8.73
C LEU A 61 -7.93 5.29 -7.66
N LEU A 62 -9.00 5.56 -6.90
CA LEU A 62 -9.59 4.57 -6.00
C LEU A 62 -10.11 3.36 -6.80
N ARG A 63 -10.65 3.58 -8.01
CA ARG A 63 -11.11 2.53 -8.93
C ARG A 63 -9.96 1.82 -9.67
N GLN A 64 -8.81 2.48 -9.87
CA GLN A 64 -7.58 1.83 -10.33
C GLN A 64 -6.89 1.01 -9.23
N LEU A 65 -7.05 1.41 -7.96
CA LEU A 65 -6.48 0.73 -6.80
C LEU A 65 -7.42 -0.32 -6.18
N PHE A 66 -8.73 -0.15 -6.34
CA PHE A 66 -9.83 -0.94 -5.75
C PHE A 66 -11.08 -0.89 -6.67
N PRO A 67 -11.07 -1.59 -7.82
CA PRO A 67 -12.15 -1.50 -8.82
C PRO A 67 -13.54 -1.92 -8.31
N ASP A 68 -13.61 -2.73 -7.26
CA ASP A 68 -14.86 -3.35 -6.75
C ASP A 68 -15.36 -2.77 -5.42
N LEU A 69 -14.84 -1.62 -4.95
CA LEU A 69 -15.32 -0.98 -3.71
C LEU A 69 -16.67 -0.25 -3.87
N CYS A 70 -17.40 -0.53 -4.95
CA CYS A 70 -18.77 -0.05 -5.16
C CYS A 70 -19.68 -1.23 -5.51
N SER A 71 -20.32 -1.77 -4.48
CA SER A 71 -21.66 -2.36 -4.53
C SER A 71 -22.48 -1.81 -3.38
#